data_AF-A0A2P7B253-F1
#
_entry.id   AF-A0A2P7B253-F1
#
_cell.length_a   1.000
_cell.length_b   1.000
_cell.length_c   1.000
_cell.angle_alpha   90.00
_cell.angle_beta   90.00
_cell.angle_gamma   90.00
#
_symmetry.space_group_name_H-M   'P 1'
#
loop_
_entity.id
_entity.type
_entity.pdbx_description
1 polymer ?
#
loop_
_entity_poly.entity_id
_entity_poly.type
_entity_poly.pdbx_seq_one_letter_code
_entity_poly.pdbx_strand_id
1 'polypeptide(L)'
;MRRKYVVNPISREDADAIAKIILLHAKDFNGFLIDRQADRNAEALDTLRNLVGKLMAAQYFEVLEVVARQYPDIMDRLDDLQGE
;
A
#
# COMPACT_ATOMS: atom_id res chain seq x y z
N MET A 1 37.08 -13.71 -4.92
CA MET A 1 36.23 -12.53 -4.62
C MET A 1 34.96 -13.02 -3.95
N ARG A 2 34.72 -12.68 -2.67
CA ARG A 2 33.46 -12.99 -1.98
C ARG A 2 32.40 -12.00 -2.46
N ARG A 3 31.24 -12.49 -2.91
CA ARG A 3 30.07 -11.66 -3.24
C ARG A 3 29.78 -10.77 -2.02
N LYS A 4 29.76 -9.44 -2.23
CA LYS A 4 29.10 -8.52 -1.30
C LYS A 4 27.63 -8.91 -1.32
N TYR A 5 27.17 -9.60 -0.28
CA TYR A 5 25.74 -9.68 0.01
C TYR A 5 25.26 -8.24 0.11
N VAL A 6 24.26 -7.87 -0.70
CA VAL A 6 23.57 -6.59 -0.56
C VAL A 6 22.91 -6.67 0.82
N VAL A 7 23.56 -6.10 1.82
CA VAL A 7 22.97 -5.88 3.14
C VAL A 7 21.82 -4.95 2.88
N ASN A 8 20.61 -5.48 3.01
CA ASN A 8 19.38 -4.75 2.80
C ASN A 8 19.38 -3.53 3.75
N PRO A 9 19.17 -2.29 3.26
CA PRO A 9 19.33 -1.10 4.10
C PRO A 9 18.18 -0.90 5.10
N ILE A 10 17.03 -1.54 4.89
CA ILE A 10 15.84 -1.44 5.75
C ILE A 10 15.73 -2.64 6.68
N SER A 11 15.35 -2.42 7.94
CA SER A 11 15.10 -3.50 8.89
C SER A 11 13.72 -4.15 8.65
N ARG A 12 13.52 -5.37 9.14
CA ARG A 12 12.21 -6.04 9.07
C ARG A 12 11.12 -5.25 9.82
N GLU A 13 11.48 -4.60 10.93
CA GLU A 13 10.55 -3.79 11.74
C GLU A 13 10.10 -2.54 10.99
N ASP A 14 11.05 -1.83 10.35
CA ASP A 14 10.73 -0.66 9.53
C ASP A 14 9.84 -1.04 8.33
N ALA A 15 10.14 -2.18 7.70
CA ALA A 15 9.34 -2.71 6.59
C ALA A 15 7.89 -3.04 7.04
N ASP A 16 7.72 -3.68 8.19
CA ASP A 16 6.40 -4.00 8.78
C ASP A 16 5.61 -2.72 9.13
N ALA A 17 6.28 -1.72 9.72
CA ALA A 17 5.66 -0.45 10.07
C ALA A 17 5.19 0.32 8.82
N ILE A 18 6.03 0.42 7.79
CA ILE A 18 5.70 1.10 6.54
C ILE A 18 4.54 0.40 5.81
N ALA A 19 4.57 -0.93 5.74
CA ALA A 19 3.49 -1.69 5.11
C ALA A 19 2.15 -1.44 5.81
N LYS A 20 2.12 -1.45 7.15
CA LYS A 20 0.92 -1.13 7.94
C LYS A 20 0.41 0.29 7.69
N ILE A 21 1.29 1.28 7.63
CA ILE A 21 0.92 2.69 7.35
C ILE A 21 0.24 2.80 5.98
N ILE A 22 0.82 2.18 4.95
CA ILE A 22 0.27 2.22 3.59
C ILE A 22 -1.10 1.55 3.54
N LEU A 23 -1.26 0.38 4.16
CA LEU A 23 -2.54 -0.33 4.16
C LEU A 23 -3.63 0.41 4.94
N LEU A 24 -3.26 1.07 6.05
CA LEU A 24 -4.18 1.94 6.78
C LEU A 24 -4.68 3.08 5.88
N HIS A 25 -3.76 3.77 5.19
CA HIS A 25 -4.15 4.84 4.26
C HIS A 25 -4.91 4.33 3.04
N ALA A 26 -4.64 3.12 2.55
CA ALA A 26 -5.44 2.50 1.49
C ALA A 26 -6.91 2.32 1.93
N LYS A 27 -7.14 1.93 3.19
CA LYS A 27 -8.48 1.89 3.78
C LYS A 27 -9.12 3.29 3.83
N ASP A 28 -8.38 4.31 4.26
CA ASP A 28 -8.85 5.70 4.29
C ASP A 28 -9.21 6.23 2.90
N PHE A 29 -8.40 5.92 1.88
CA PHE A 29 -8.66 6.30 0.49
C PHE A 29 -9.93 5.66 -0.06
N ASN A 30 -10.14 4.38 0.23
CA ASN A 30 -11.37 3.68 -0.14
C ASN A 30 -12.59 4.29 0.56
N GLY A 31 -12.48 4.57 1.87
CA GLY A 31 -13.52 5.27 2.64
C GLY A 31 -13.85 6.64 2.03
N PHE A 32 -12.83 7.43 1.72
CA PHE A 32 -12.99 8.72 1.04
C PHE A 32 -13.75 8.61 -0.29
N LEU A 33 -13.43 7.61 -1.12
CA LEU A 33 -14.12 7.40 -2.40
C LEU A 33 -15.58 6.98 -2.22
N ILE A 34 -15.86 6.14 -1.21
CA ILE A 34 -17.23 5.72 -0.86
C ILE A 34 -18.04 6.93 -0.40
N ASP A 35 -17.50 7.74 0.50
CA ASP A 35 -18.18 8.95 1.00
C ASP A 35 -18.48 9.93 -0.13
N ARG A 36 -17.55 10.11 -1.08
CA ARG A 36 -17.75 11.02 -2.22
C ARG A 36 -18.72 10.47 -3.26
N GLN A 37 -18.94 9.15 -3.33
CA GLN A 37 -19.90 8.57 -4.25
C GLN A 37 -21.34 9.03 -3.99
N ALA A 38 -21.68 9.36 -2.74
CA ALA A 38 -22.98 9.90 -2.38
C ALA A 38 -23.20 11.35 -2.85
N ASP A 39 -22.13 12.16 -2.93
CA ASP A 39 -22.20 13.62 -3.07
C ASP A 39 -21.73 14.15 -4.43
N ARG A 40 -21.20 13.30 -5.30
CA ARG A 40 -20.56 13.70 -6.57
C ARG A 40 -21.26 13.12 -7.79
N ASN A 41 -21.23 13.88 -8.88
CA ASN A 41 -21.61 13.35 -10.18
C ASN A 41 -20.56 12.36 -10.71
N ALA A 42 -20.92 11.62 -11.76
CA ALA A 42 -20.08 10.55 -12.30
C ALA A 42 -18.70 11.03 -12.77
N GLU A 43 -18.62 12.18 -13.45
CA GLU A 43 -17.36 12.72 -13.98
C GLU A 43 -16.40 13.15 -12.87
N ALA A 44 -16.92 13.84 -11.85
CA ALA A 44 -16.12 14.24 -10.69
C ALA A 44 -15.66 13.02 -9.89
N LEU A 45 -16.52 12.00 -9.73
CA LEU A 45 -16.15 10.76 -9.05
C LEU A 45 -15.09 9.98 -9.83
N ASP A 46 -15.19 9.92 -11.15
CA ASP A 46 -14.19 9.25 -12.00
C ASP A 46 -12.82 9.95 -11.91
N THR A 47 -12.84 11.29 -11.92
CA THR A 47 -11.62 12.09 -11.68
C THR A 47 -10.99 11.76 -10.33
N LEU A 48 -11.79 11.70 -9.26
CA LEU A 48 -11.30 11.34 -7.92
C LEU A 48 -10.75 9.92 -7.85
N ARG A 49 -11.45 8.94 -8.43
CA ARG A 49 -11.00 7.54 -8.53
C ARG A 49 -9.67 7.44 -9.25
N ASN A 50 -9.50 8.16 -10.35
CA ASN A 50 -8.26 8.19 -11.12
C ASN A 50 -7.09 8.78 -10.31
N LEU A 51 -7.32 9.85 -9.55
CA LEU A 51 -6.28 10.46 -8.72
C LEU A 51 -5.88 9.56 -7.55
N VAL A 52 -6.87 9.04 -6.82
CA VAL A 52 -6.64 8.12 -5.70
C VAL A 52 -5.98 6.81 -6.17
N GLY A 53 -6.44 6.25 -7.28
CA GLY A 53 -5.88 5.04 -7.87
C GLY A 53 -4.40 5.19 -8.23
N LYS A 54 -4.00 6.33 -8.79
CA LYS A 54 -2.58 6.62 -9.07
C LYS A 54 -1.73 6.67 -7.80
N LEU A 55 -2.25 7.30 -6.73
CA LEU A 55 -1.56 7.39 -5.46
C LEU A 55 -1.37 6.01 -4.82
N MET A 56 -2.43 5.20 -4.77
CA MET A 56 -2.38 3.83 -4.24
C MET A 56 -1.45 2.95 -5.08
N ALA A 57 -1.48 3.07 -6.41
CA ALA A 57 -0.60 2.33 -7.30
C ALA A 57 0.88 2.66 -7.05
N ALA A 58 1.22 3.94 -6.89
CA ALA A 58 2.59 4.34 -6.55
C ALA A 58 3.04 3.73 -5.22
N GLN A 59 2.22 3.82 -4.17
CA GLN A 59 2.51 3.21 -2.86
C GLN A 59 2.68 1.68 -2.96
N TYR A 60 1.86 1.01 -3.77
CA TYR A 60 1.95 -0.42 -3.97
C TYR A 60 3.25 -0.84 -4.68
N PHE A 61 3.51 -0.30 -5.87
CA PHE A 61 4.65 -0.74 -6.70
C PHE A 61 6.00 -0.27 -6.16
N GLU A 62 6.06 0.93 -5.58
CA GLU A 62 7.33 1.48 -5.10
C GLU A 62 7.72 0.95 -3.72
N VAL A 63 6.73 0.55 -2.90
CA VAL A 63 6.97 0.18 -1.50
C VAL A 63 6.50 -1.24 -1.19
N LEU A 64 5.21 -1.54 -1.33
CA LEU A 64 4.68 -2.84 -0.91
C LEU A 64 5.27 -4.00 -1.72
N GLU A 65 5.48 -3.84 -3.03
CA GLU A 65 6.14 -4.86 -3.85
C GLU A 65 7.60 -5.08 -3.45
N VAL A 66 8.30 -4.02 -3.00
CA VAL A 66 9.67 -4.14 -2.48
C VAL A 66 9.68 -4.88 -1.15
N VAL A 67 8.76 -4.53 -0.23
CA VAL A 67 8.59 -5.21 1.06
C VAL A 67 8.24 -6.68 0.84
N ALA A 68 7.26 -6.99 -0.03
CA ALA A 68 6.83 -8.35 -0.34
C ALA A 68 7.97 -9.23 -0.87
N ARG A 69 8.83 -8.68 -1.73
CA ARG A 69 9.99 -9.41 -2.28
C ARG A 69 11.06 -9.69 -1.23
N GLN A 70 11.19 -8.85 -0.21
CA GLN A 70 12.24 -8.95 0.81
C GLN A 70 11.78 -9.68 2.07
N TYR A 71 10.52 -9.50 2.45
CA TYR A 71 9.88 -10.00 3.66
C TYR A 71 8.45 -10.49 3.32
N PRO A 72 8.31 -11.59 2.56
CA PRO A 72 7.01 -12.09 2.11
C PRO A 72 6.07 -12.41 3.28
N ASP A 73 6.62 -12.86 4.40
CA ASP A 73 5.89 -13.17 5.64
C ASP A 73 5.19 -11.96 6.28
N ILE A 74 5.63 -10.73 5.96
CA ILE A 74 4.92 -9.51 6.38
C ILE A 74 3.61 -9.37 5.62
N MET A 75 3.60 -9.64 4.31
CA MET A 75 2.40 -9.48 3.49
C MET A 75 1.37 -10.57 3.79
N ASP A 76 1.80 -11.82 3.96
CA ASP A 76 0.92 -12.93 4.34
C ASP A 76 0.13 -12.62 5.63
N ARG A 77 0.80 -12.02 6.61
CA ARG A 77 0.17 -11.59 7.88
C ARG A 77 -0.80 -10.41 7.72
N LEU A 78 -0.60 -9.56 6.73
CA LEU A 78 -1.43 -8.38 6.52
C LEU A 78 -2.72 -8.73 5.79
N ASP A 79 -2.69 -9.72 4.90
CA ASP A 79 -3.90 -10.26 4.25
C ASP A 79 -4.88 -10.82 5.31
N ASP A 80 -4.37 -11.50 6.32
CA ASP A 80 -5.18 -11.99 7.46
C ASP A 80 -5.85 -10.83 8.23
N LEU A 81 -5.16 -9.68 8.36
CA LEU A 81 -5.66 -8.51 9.08
C LEU A 81 -6.67 -7.66 8.28
N GLN A 82 -6.75 -7.86 6.96
CA GLN A 82 -7.75 -7.19 6.11
C GLN A 82 -9.05 -8.00 5.96
N GLY A 83 -9.04 -9.28 6.38
CA GLY A 83 -10.19 -10.18 6.36
C GLY A 83 -11.10 -10.14 7.61
N GLU A 84 -10.71 -9.37 8.64
CA GLU A 84 -11.49 -9.12 9.88
C GLU A 84 -12.17 -7.73 9.87
#